data_AF-A0A9E5U3R7-F1
#
_entry.id   AF-A0A9E5U3R7-F1
#
_cell.length_a   1.000
_cell.length_b   1.000
_cell.length_c   1.000
_cell.angle_alpha   90.00
_cell.angle_beta   90.00
_cell.angle_gamma   90.00
#
_symmetry.space_group_name_H-M   'P 1'
#
loop_
_entity.id
_entity.type
_entity.pdbx_description
1 polymer ?
#
loop_
_entity_poly.entity_id
_entity_poly.type
_entity_poly.pdbx_seq_one_letter_code
_entity_poly.pdbx_strand_id
1 'polypeptide(L)'
;MREDAAHALVLAIDWPRFLSQRAGVAESALFRAVAGDAAAASAPAASGPAASAAPGVRQRLQGLPSGQRRAALVAYLGERTLQVLGLDADTHLDPRAALKDTGLDSLMAVELRNALAKAFAQPLPATLLFDYPTLDALAAHLLRALGLEERAAVPAAPAPAPAIDDMAELSDEEAEALLLRELDGGTPETS
;
A
#
# COMPACT_ATOMS: atom_id res chain seq x y z
N MET A 1 -43.81 1.47 -20.26
CA MET A 1 -43.61 0.38 -19.30
C MET A 1 -42.19 -0.13 -19.52
N ARG A 2 -41.24 0.20 -18.64
CA ARG A 2 -39.89 -0.38 -18.66
C ARG A 2 -39.87 -1.46 -17.58
N GLU A 3 -39.65 -2.70 -17.97
CA GLU A 3 -39.53 -3.84 -17.07
C GLU A 3 -38.12 -3.84 -16.48
N ASP A 4 -38.05 -3.73 -15.15
CA ASP A 4 -36.82 -3.74 -14.37
C ASP A 4 -36.36 -5.20 -14.25
N ALA A 5 -35.44 -5.62 -15.12
CA ALA A 5 -34.92 -6.98 -15.11
C ALA A 5 -33.93 -7.15 -13.94
N ALA A 6 -34.35 -7.87 -12.91
CA ALA A 6 -33.47 -8.27 -11.81
C ALA A 6 -32.40 -9.26 -12.31
N HIS A 7 -31.13 -8.92 -12.11
CA HIS A 7 -30.00 -9.79 -12.44
C HIS A 7 -29.42 -10.39 -11.15
N ALA A 8 -29.24 -11.71 -11.12
CA ALA A 8 -28.63 -12.42 -10.00
C ALA A 8 -27.23 -12.91 -10.36
N LEU A 9 -26.29 -12.81 -9.43
CA LEU A 9 -24.91 -13.30 -9.56
C LEU A 9 -24.58 -14.21 -8.37
N VAL A 10 -23.82 -15.28 -8.59
CA VAL A 10 -23.33 -16.18 -7.54
C VAL A 10 -21.84 -15.95 -7.34
N LEU A 11 -21.44 -15.63 -6.11
CA LEU A 11 -20.05 -15.39 -5.71
C LEU A 11 -19.73 -16.26 -4.49
N ALA A 12 -18.52 -16.83 -4.46
CA ALA A 12 -18.02 -17.53 -3.28
C ALA A 12 -17.54 -16.49 -2.24
N ILE A 13 -18.37 -16.20 -1.24
CA ILE A 13 -18.09 -15.21 -0.18
C ILE A 13 -17.90 -15.92 1.17
N ASP A 14 -16.83 -15.57 1.88
CA ASP A 14 -16.62 -15.94 3.28
C ASP A 14 -17.45 -15.02 4.19
N TRP A 15 -18.69 -15.45 4.46
CA TRP A 15 -19.69 -14.67 5.19
C TRP A 15 -19.27 -14.27 6.62
N PRO A 16 -18.70 -15.17 7.45
CA PRO A 16 -18.23 -14.80 8.79
C PRO A 16 -17.20 -13.68 8.78
N ARG A 17 -16.26 -13.72 7.82
CA ARG A 17 -15.24 -12.69 7.65
C ARG A 17 -15.82 -11.38 7.12
N PHE A 18 -16.73 -11.46 6.14
CA PHE A 18 -17.36 -10.30 5.52
C PHE A 18 -18.17 -9.46 6.53
N LEU A 19 -18.96 -10.12 7.38
CA LEU A 19 -19.81 -9.45 8.37
C LEU A 19 -19.00 -8.81 9.50
N SER A 20 -17.89 -9.45 9.91
CA SER A 20 -17.02 -8.94 10.97
C SER A 20 -16.27 -7.65 10.58
N GLN A 21 -16.05 -7.42 9.28
CA GLN A 21 -15.40 -6.20 8.77
C GLN A 21 -16.38 -5.04 8.52
N ARG A 22 -17.69 -5.31 8.56
CA ARG A 22 -18.76 -4.33 8.29
C ARG A 22 -19.89 -4.46 9.31
N ALA A 23 -19.59 -4.12 10.57
CA ALA A 23 -20.53 -4.24 11.69
C ALA A 23 -21.90 -3.58 11.43
N GLY A 24 -21.96 -2.43 10.75
CA GLY A 24 -23.22 -1.74 10.43
C GLY A 24 -24.05 -2.36 9.28
N VAL A 25 -23.46 -3.23 8.45
CA VAL A 25 -24.18 -3.92 7.35
C VAL A 25 -24.85 -5.20 7.87
N ALA A 26 -24.26 -5.83 8.89
CA ALA A 26 -24.80 -7.01 9.56
C ALA A 26 -26.16 -6.76 10.25
N GLU A 27 -26.50 -5.50 10.53
CA GLU A 27 -27.77 -5.10 11.15
C GLU A 27 -28.93 -5.01 10.14
N SER A 28 -28.64 -5.00 8.83
CA SER A 28 -29.66 -4.93 7.79
C SER A 28 -30.42 -6.26 7.67
N ALA A 29 -31.75 -6.18 7.53
CA ALA A 29 -32.63 -7.35 7.50
C ALA A 29 -32.25 -8.39 6.43
N LEU A 30 -31.69 -7.95 5.30
CA LEU A 30 -31.20 -8.79 4.21
C LEU A 30 -30.07 -9.74 4.63
N PHE A 31 -29.17 -9.30 5.51
CA PHE A 31 -27.96 -10.06 5.87
C PHE A 31 -28.12 -10.92 7.12
N ARG A 32 -29.14 -10.68 7.95
CA ARG A 32 -29.42 -11.50 9.15
C ARG A 32 -29.77 -12.95 8.81
N ALA A 33 -30.50 -13.20 7.72
CA ALA A 33 -30.84 -14.55 7.29
C ALA A 33 -29.59 -15.35 6.89
N VAL A 34 -28.64 -14.70 6.19
CA VAL A 34 -27.37 -15.30 5.78
C VAL A 34 -26.43 -15.52 6.98
N ALA A 35 -26.43 -14.60 7.95
CA ALA A 35 -25.63 -14.72 9.17
C ALA A 35 -26.09 -15.88 10.07
N GLY A 36 -27.40 -16.12 10.17
CA GLY A 36 -27.96 -17.24 10.93
C GLY A 36 -27.58 -18.61 10.35
N ASP A 37 -27.61 -18.74 9.03
CA ASP A 37 -27.24 -19.97 8.33
C ASP A 37 -25.72 -20.22 8.35
N ALA A 38 -24.92 -19.17 8.18
CA ALA A 38 -23.45 -19.23 8.27
C ALA A 38 -22.96 -19.59 9.70
N ALA A 39 -23.67 -19.14 10.73
CA ALA A 39 -23.38 -19.51 12.12
C ALA A 39 -23.70 -20.98 12.41
N ALA A 40 -24.79 -21.52 11.83
CA ALA A 40 -25.13 -22.93 11.93
C ALA A 40 -24.15 -23.85 11.17
N ALA A 41 -23.65 -23.39 10.02
CA ALA A 41 -22.57 -24.06 9.28
C ALA A 41 -21.18 -23.96 9.96
N SER A 42 -21.04 -23.09 10.96
CA SER A 42 -19.79 -22.88 11.73
C SER A 42 -19.82 -23.55 13.11
N ALA A 43 -20.66 -24.57 13.34
CA ALA A 43 -20.51 -25.43 14.50
C ALA A 43 -19.10 -26.06 14.47
N PRO A 44 -18.33 -26.02 15.56
CA PRO A 44 -16.93 -26.43 15.55
C PRO A 44 -16.85 -27.94 15.37
N ALA A 45 -16.53 -28.40 14.16
CA ALA A 45 -16.01 -29.74 13.98
C ALA A 45 -14.71 -29.83 14.78
N ALA A 46 -14.68 -30.79 15.70
CA ALA A 46 -13.63 -31.04 16.67
C ALA A 46 -12.22 -30.91 16.07
N SER A 47 -11.35 -30.26 16.84
CA SER A 47 -9.91 -30.14 16.61
C SER A 47 -9.28 -31.44 16.10
N GLY A 48 -9.02 -31.50 14.80
CA GLY A 48 -8.02 -32.39 14.23
C GLY A 48 -6.62 -31.84 14.57
N PRO A 49 -5.59 -32.70 14.69
CA PRO A 49 -4.24 -32.26 15.03
C PRO A 49 -3.79 -31.23 14.00
N ALA A 50 -3.33 -30.08 14.51
CA ALA A 50 -2.81 -28.97 13.73
C ALA A 50 -1.87 -29.50 12.63
N ALA A 51 -2.37 -29.50 11.39
CA ALA A 51 -1.52 -29.61 10.22
C ALA A 51 -0.47 -28.52 10.38
N SER A 52 0.78 -28.95 10.51
CA SER A 52 1.97 -28.14 10.81
C SER A 52 1.88 -26.79 10.10
N ALA A 53 1.43 -25.76 10.82
CA ALA A 53 1.28 -24.43 10.26
C ALA A 53 2.68 -23.94 9.93
N ALA A 54 2.94 -23.70 8.65
CA ALA A 54 4.21 -23.15 8.21
C ALA A 54 4.55 -21.93 9.08
N PRO A 55 5.81 -21.80 9.54
CA PRO A 55 6.20 -20.72 10.43
C PRO A 55 5.79 -19.37 9.82
N GLY A 56 5.12 -18.54 10.64
CA GLY A 56 4.73 -17.19 10.25
C GLY A 56 5.94 -16.41 9.73
N VAL A 57 5.71 -15.43 8.85
CA VAL A 57 6.80 -14.66 8.21
C VAL A 57 7.80 -14.10 9.24
N ARG A 58 7.31 -13.67 10.41
CA ARG A 58 8.14 -13.24 11.54
C ARG A 58 9.10 -14.32 12.04
N GLN A 59 8.60 -15.54 12.26
CA GLN A 59 9.41 -16.66 12.75
C GLN A 59 10.45 -17.07 11.70
N ARG A 60 10.09 -17.04 10.41
CA ARG A 60 11.04 -17.27 9.32
C ARG A 60 12.16 -16.22 9.33
N LEU A 61 11.83 -14.93 9.45
CA LEU A 61 12.83 -13.86 9.52
C LEU A 61 13.73 -13.98 10.76
N GLN A 62 13.19 -14.40 11.91
CA GLN A 62 13.97 -14.64 13.13
C GLN A 62 15.01 -15.76 12.96
N GLY A 63 14.66 -16.82 12.22
CA GLY A 63 15.56 -17.93 11.92
C GLY A 63 16.65 -17.62 10.90
N LEU A 64 16.54 -16.51 10.16
CA LEU A 64 17.52 -16.11 9.16
C LEU A 64 18.68 -15.29 9.76
N PRO A 65 19.91 -15.42 9.21
CA PRO A 65 21.01 -14.51 9.51
C PRO A 65 20.64 -13.05 9.18
N SER A 66 21.14 -12.09 9.96
CA SER A 66 20.78 -10.66 9.84
C SER A 66 20.85 -10.14 8.40
N GLY A 67 21.96 -10.41 7.71
CA GLY A 67 22.19 -9.95 6.33
C GLY A 67 21.23 -10.55 5.28
N GLN A 68 20.52 -11.63 5.61
CA GLN A 68 19.55 -12.26 4.70
C GLN A 68 18.10 -11.80 4.98
N ARG A 69 17.83 -11.23 6.16
CA ARG A 69 16.46 -10.85 6.57
C ARG A 69 15.84 -9.81 5.66
N ARG A 70 16.63 -8.82 5.25
CA ARG A 70 16.17 -7.74 4.36
C ARG A 70 15.79 -8.27 2.98
N ALA A 71 16.66 -9.05 2.35
CA ALA A 71 16.36 -9.65 1.05
C ALA A 71 15.14 -10.57 1.11
N ALA A 72 15.02 -11.40 2.15
CA ALA A 72 13.88 -12.28 2.34
C ALA A 72 12.56 -11.51 2.55
N LEU A 73 12.61 -10.40 3.29
CA LEU A 73 11.44 -9.55 3.49
C LEU A 73 11.04 -8.82 2.21
N VAL A 74 12.00 -8.27 1.45
CA VAL A 74 11.72 -7.64 0.15
C VAL A 74 11.06 -8.62 -0.80
N ALA A 75 11.59 -9.85 -0.91
CA ALA A 75 10.98 -10.90 -1.73
C ALA A 75 9.54 -11.20 -1.30
N TYR A 76 9.31 -11.35 0.01
CA TYR A 76 7.97 -11.57 0.55
C TYR A 76 7.00 -10.41 0.24
N LEU A 77 7.45 -9.17 0.36
CA LEU A 77 6.63 -7.99 0.04
C LEU A 77 6.34 -7.92 -1.47
N GLY A 78 7.31 -8.28 -2.32
CA GLY A 78 7.14 -8.39 -3.76
C GLY A 78 6.09 -9.42 -4.13
N GLU A 79 6.16 -10.63 -3.60
CA GLU A 79 5.16 -11.69 -3.81
C GLU A 79 3.75 -11.22 -3.41
N ARG A 80 3.62 -10.52 -2.29
CA ARG A 80 2.32 -9.97 -1.85
C ARG A 80 1.81 -8.87 -2.76
N THR A 81 2.72 -8.05 -3.28
CA THR A 81 2.37 -6.99 -4.23
C THR A 81 1.89 -7.59 -5.55
N LEU A 82 2.59 -8.59 -6.09
CA LEU A 82 2.17 -9.33 -7.30
C LEU A 82 0.80 -10.00 -7.13
N GLN A 83 0.55 -10.62 -5.96
CA GLN A 83 -0.75 -11.22 -5.66
C GLN A 83 -1.90 -10.20 -5.66
N VAL A 84 -1.66 -9.00 -5.12
CA VAL A 84 -2.67 -7.93 -5.11
C VAL A 84 -2.87 -7.34 -6.51
N LEU A 85 -1.79 -7.19 -7.29
CA LEU A 85 -1.86 -6.74 -8.68
C LEU A 85 -2.45 -7.80 -9.63
N GLY A 86 -2.58 -9.06 -9.18
CA GLY A 86 -3.01 -10.18 -10.02
C GLY A 86 -1.99 -10.54 -11.10
N LEU A 87 -0.71 -10.26 -10.88
CA LEU A 87 0.39 -10.54 -11.80
C LEU A 87 1.01 -11.90 -11.51
N ASP A 88 1.63 -12.50 -12.53
CA ASP A 88 2.34 -13.77 -12.40
C ASP A 88 3.50 -13.66 -11.41
N ALA A 89 3.76 -14.74 -10.66
CA ALA A 89 4.83 -14.79 -9.66
C ALA A 89 6.23 -14.60 -10.27
N ASP A 90 6.40 -14.86 -11.56
CA ASP A 90 7.65 -14.67 -12.31
C ASP A 90 7.88 -13.21 -12.74
N THR A 91 6.90 -12.32 -12.50
CA THR A 91 7.01 -10.91 -12.82
C THR A 91 8.05 -10.23 -11.93
N HIS A 92 9.03 -9.58 -12.55
CA HIS A 92 10.07 -8.88 -11.81
C HIS A 92 9.62 -7.47 -11.42
N LEU A 93 9.52 -7.20 -10.11
CA LEU A 93 9.32 -5.87 -9.56
C LEU A 93 10.68 -5.29 -9.14
N ASP A 94 11.00 -4.07 -9.57
CA ASP A 94 12.15 -3.34 -9.03
C ASP A 94 11.84 -2.92 -7.58
N PRO A 95 12.58 -3.40 -6.56
CA PRO A 95 12.34 -3.04 -5.16
C PRO A 95 12.49 -1.55 -4.85
N ARG A 96 13.18 -0.80 -5.73
CA ARG A 96 13.42 0.65 -5.61
C ARG A 96 12.41 1.50 -6.36
N ALA A 97 11.62 0.91 -7.27
CA ALA A 97 10.55 1.62 -7.94
C ALA A 97 9.45 2.00 -6.95
N ALA A 98 8.78 3.13 -7.22
CA ALA A 98 7.65 3.51 -6.40
C ALA A 98 6.47 2.56 -6.68
N LEU A 99 5.81 2.08 -5.62
CA LEU A 99 4.70 1.15 -5.70
C LEU A 99 3.53 1.70 -6.53
N LYS A 100 3.30 3.01 -6.50
CA LYS A 100 2.30 3.66 -7.36
C LYS A 100 2.60 3.48 -8.87
N ASP A 101 3.88 3.44 -9.24
CA ASP A 101 4.31 3.33 -10.64
C ASP A 101 4.22 1.87 -11.14
N THR A 102 4.06 0.91 -10.23
CA THR A 102 3.82 -0.51 -10.58
C THR A 102 2.34 -0.81 -10.86
N GLY A 103 1.47 0.22 -10.88
CA GLY A 103 0.03 0.06 -11.07
C GLY A 103 -0.76 -0.18 -9.77
N LEU A 104 -0.14 0.02 -8.60
CA LEU A 104 -0.84 -0.08 -7.32
C LEU A 104 -1.78 1.12 -7.12
N ASP A 105 -3.08 0.86 -7.04
CA ASP A 105 -4.09 1.87 -6.72
C ASP A 105 -4.39 1.98 -5.21
N SER A 106 -5.28 2.91 -4.84
CA SER A 106 -5.64 3.14 -3.43
C SER A 106 -6.37 1.97 -2.76
N LEU A 107 -7.19 1.22 -3.50
CA LEU A 107 -7.89 0.06 -2.96
C LEU A 107 -6.89 -1.09 -2.73
N MET A 108 -6.05 -1.35 -3.72
CA MET A 108 -4.97 -2.33 -3.67
C MET A 108 -3.97 -2.01 -2.54
N ALA A 109 -3.66 -0.73 -2.30
CA ALA A 109 -2.82 -0.32 -1.17
C ALA A 109 -3.43 -0.73 0.19
N VAL A 110 -4.74 -0.57 0.36
CA VAL A 110 -5.45 -1.01 1.57
C VAL A 110 -5.45 -2.53 1.69
N GLU A 111 -5.65 -3.26 0.59
CA GLU A 111 -5.59 -4.72 0.57
C GLU A 111 -4.21 -5.25 0.95
N LEU A 112 -3.15 -4.69 0.35
CA LEU A 112 -1.77 -5.00 0.66
C LEU A 112 -1.48 -4.72 2.14
N ARG A 113 -1.84 -3.54 2.66
CA ARG A 113 -1.70 -3.20 4.09
C ARG A 113 -2.40 -4.24 4.97
N ASN A 114 -3.62 -4.65 4.63
CA ASN A 114 -4.39 -5.61 5.43
C ASN A 114 -3.76 -7.01 5.39
N ALA A 115 -3.26 -7.43 4.23
CA ALA A 115 -2.52 -8.69 4.07
C ALA A 115 -1.25 -8.69 4.93
N LEU A 116 -0.49 -7.60 4.92
CA LEU A 116 0.72 -7.45 5.75
C LEU A 116 0.37 -7.41 7.24
N ALA A 117 -0.63 -6.64 7.65
CA ALA A 117 -1.07 -6.58 9.05
C ALA A 117 -1.44 -7.96 9.59
N LYS A 118 -2.13 -8.78 8.78
CA LYS A 118 -2.45 -10.17 9.10
C LYS A 118 -1.20 -11.05 9.19
N ALA A 119 -0.27 -10.91 8.25
CA ALA A 119 0.95 -11.71 8.20
C ALA A 119 1.90 -11.46 9.38
N PHE A 120 2.03 -10.20 9.79
CA PHE A 120 2.86 -9.79 10.92
C PHE A 120 2.14 -9.81 12.27
N ALA A 121 0.83 -10.08 12.27
CA ALA A 121 -0.03 -10.02 13.46
C ALA A 121 0.09 -8.70 14.23
N GLN A 122 0.22 -7.58 13.50
CA GLN A 122 0.39 -6.23 14.04
C GLN A 122 -0.44 -5.21 13.26
N PRO A 123 -0.99 -4.18 13.94
CA PRO A 123 -1.66 -3.08 13.25
C PRO A 123 -0.63 -2.26 12.47
N LEU A 124 -0.93 -1.97 11.20
CA LEU A 124 -0.11 -1.13 10.34
C LEU A 124 -0.83 0.21 10.05
N PRO A 125 -0.17 1.38 10.08
CA PRO A 125 -0.82 2.64 9.72
C PRO A 125 -1.38 2.61 8.30
N ALA A 126 -2.47 3.36 8.05
CA ALA A 126 -3.03 3.49 6.70
C ALA A 126 -2.09 4.28 5.76
N THR A 127 -1.25 5.15 6.32
CA THR A 127 -0.28 5.96 5.59
C THR A 127 1.00 5.20 5.23
N LEU A 128 1.17 3.95 5.71
CA LEU A 128 2.44 3.23 5.63
C LEU A 128 3.00 3.14 4.20
N LEU A 129 2.15 2.86 3.21
CA LEU A 129 2.58 2.76 1.81
C LEU A 129 2.88 4.12 1.16
N PHE A 130 2.37 5.20 1.73
CA PHE A 130 2.71 6.57 1.31
C PHE A 130 4.00 7.04 1.98
N ASP A 131 4.20 6.71 3.26
CA ASP A 131 5.41 7.03 4.03
C ASP A 131 6.62 6.23 3.52
N TYR A 132 6.40 5.01 3.03
CA TYR A 132 7.42 4.10 2.51
C TYR A 132 7.01 3.59 1.12
N PRO A 133 7.18 4.41 0.07
CA PRO A 133 6.59 4.17 -1.26
C PRO A 133 7.33 3.11 -2.09
N THR A 134 8.35 2.45 -1.54
CA THR A 134 9.12 1.39 -2.22
C THR A 134 9.17 0.13 -1.37
N LEU A 135 9.29 -1.04 -2.01
CA LEU A 135 9.41 -2.32 -1.29
C LEU A 135 10.62 -2.32 -0.35
N ASP A 136 11.70 -1.66 -0.77
CA ASP A 136 12.93 -1.54 0.01
C ASP A 136 12.74 -0.70 1.28
N ALA A 137 12.12 0.47 1.16
CA ALA A 137 11.84 1.36 2.28
C ALA A 137 10.84 0.72 3.27
N LEU A 138 9.83 0.04 2.74
CA LEU A 138 8.83 -0.69 3.53
C LEU A 138 9.47 -1.85 4.31
N ALA A 139 10.33 -2.64 3.66
CA ALA A 139 11.08 -3.72 4.30
C ALA A 139 11.98 -3.19 5.44
N ALA A 140 12.70 -2.10 5.19
CA ALA A 140 13.54 -1.47 6.20
C ALA A 140 12.72 -1.00 7.41
N HIS A 141 11.57 -0.36 7.18
CA HIS A 141 10.68 0.05 8.26
C HIS A 141 10.17 -1.14 9.09
N LEU A 142 9.68 -2.20 8.42
CA LEU A 142 9.14 -3.38 9.08
C LEU A 142 10.20 -4.15 9.87
N LEU A 143 11.45 -4.24 9.38
CA LEU A 143 12.54 -4.86 10.15
C LEU A 143 12.82 -4.10 11.46
N ARG A 144 12.83 -2.77 11.41
CA ARG A 144 12.98 -1.92 12.61
C ARG A 144 11.82 -2.12 13.58
N ALA A 145 10.58 -2.08 13.08
CA ALA A 145 9.38 -2.30 13.89
C ALA A 145 9.36 -3.68 14.58
N LEU A 146 9.96 -4.70 13.95
CA LEU A 146 10.06 -6.05 14.49
C LEU A 146 11.28 -6.27 15.42
N GLY A 147 12.17 -5.27 15.56
CA GLY A 147 13.46 -5.42 16.26
C GLY A 147 14.40 -6.42 15.58
N LEU A 148 14.22 -6.62 14.28
CA LEU A 148 15.00 -7.54 13.44
C LEU A 148 15.94 -6.80 12.49
N GLU A 149 16.04 -5.48 12.66
CA GLU A 149 16.99 -4.65 11.93
C GLU A 149 18.40 -5.23 12.07
N GLU A 150 19.09 -5.31 10.95
CA GLU A 150 20.52 -5.41 11.00
C GLU A 150 21.01 -4.09 11.57
N ARG A 151 21.74 -4.14 12.69
CA ARG A 151 22.60 -3.03 13.05
C ARG A 151 23.73 -3.00 12.04
N ALA A 152 23.41 -2.58 10.82
CA ALA A 152 24.40 -2.23 9.84
C ALA A 152 25.22 -1.12 10.49
N ALA A 153 26.54 -1.33 10.58
CA ALA A 153 27.47 -0.22 10.69
C ALA A 153 27.03 0.81 9.66
N VAL A 154 26.63 1.99 10.13
CA VAL A 154 25.95 3.06 9.38
C VAL A 154 26.47 3.10 7.94
N PRO A 155 25.72 2.60 6.94
CA PRO A 155 25.94 3.09 5.59
C PRO A 155 25.52 4.55 5.64
N ALA A 156 26.46 5.43 5.31
CA ALA A 156 26.26 6.86 5.25
C ALA A 156 24.87 7.17 4.68
N ALA A 157 24.13 8.02 5.40
CA ALA A 157 22.85 8.52 4.96
C ALA A 157 22.92 8.82 3.45
N PRO A 158 21.90 8.45 2.65
CA PRO A 158 21.82 9.01 1.31
C PRO A 158 21.92 10.52 1.48
N ALA A 159 22.94 11.12 0.85
CA ALA A 159 23.07 12.55 0.78
C ALA A 159 21.70 13.12 0.40
N PRO A 160 21.26 14.24 1.02
CA PRO A 160 20.02 14.86 0.62
C PRO A 160 20.05 14.97 -0.90
N ALA A 161 18.99 14.46 -1.55
CA ALA A 161 18.77 14.72 -2.96
C ALA A 161 19.01 16.22 -3.18
N PRO A 162 19.72 16.64 -4.25
CA PRO A 162 19.78 18.05 -4.55
C PRO A 162 18.34 18.53 -4.57
N ALA A 163 18.00 19.42 -3.63
CA ALA A 163 16.84 20.25 -3.78
C ALA A 163 17.00 20.85 -5.17
N ILE A 164 16.03 20.60 -6.04
CA ILE A 164 15.81 21.43 -7.21
C ILE A 164 15.31 22.76 -6.66
N ASP A 165 16.25 23.50 -6.07
CA ASP A 165 16.16 24.91 -5.78
C ASP A 165 16.76 25.62 -6.99
N ASP A 166 15.98 25.58 -8.06
CA ASP A 166 16.16 26.42 -9.25
C ASP A 166 14.77 26.55 -9.91
N MET A 167 13.77 26.90 -9.10
CA MET A 167 12.71 27.76 -9.57
C MET A 167 13.20 29.18 -9.38
N ALA A 168 13.84 29.68 -10.44
CA ALA A 168 14.06 31.08 -10.76
C ALA A 168 13.64 32.08 -9.67
N GLU A 169 14.60 32.53 -8.86
CA GLU A 169 14.60 33.92 -8.40
C GLU A 169 14.70 34.80 -9.65
N LEU A 170 13.58 34.98 -10.37
CA LEU A 170 13.35 36.24 -11.04
C LEU A 170 13.19 37.24 -9.90
N SER A 171 14.27 37.96 -9.60
CA SER A 171 14.24 39.09 -8.68
C SER A 171 13.07 39.99 -9.07
N ASP A 172 12.21 40.33 -8.11
CA ASP A 172 11.07 41.24 -8.29
C ASP A 172 11.50 42.57 -8.96
N GLU A 173 12.79 42.93 -8.89
CA GLU A 173 13.38 44.12 -9.50
C GLU A 173 13.52 44.07 -11.04
N GLU A 174 13.63 42.88 -11.65
CA GLU A 174 13.67 42.74 -13.11
C GLU A 174 12.27 42.69 -13.74
N ALA A 175 11.27 42.23 -12.99
CA ALA A 175 9.87 42.21 -13.42
C ALA A 175 9.27 43.62 -13.55
N GLU A 176 9.67 44.56 -12.68
CA GLU A 176 9.23 45.96 -12.75
C GLU A 176 9.85 46.71 -13.95
N ALA A 177 11.08 46.37 -14.35
CA ALA A 177 11.76 47.02 -15.47
C ALA A 177 11.13 46.68 -16.83
N LEU A 178 10.57 45.48 -17.00
CA LEU A 178 9.85 45.07 -18.21
C LEU A 178 8.44 45.68 -18.28
N LEU A 179 7.78 45.92 -17.14
CA LEU A 179 6.45 46.54 -17.06
C LEU A 179 6.47 48.05 -17.35
N LEU A 180 7.59 48.74 -17.10
CA LEU A 180 7.77 50.14 -17.46
C LEU A 180 8.13 50.37 -18.94
N ARG A 181 8.65 49.36 -19.65
CA ARG A 181 9.00 49.47 -21.08
C ARG A 181 7.78 49.33 -22.01
N GLU A 182 6.73 48.66 -21.56
CA GLU A 182 5.48 48.47 -22.32
C GLU A 182 4.49 49.65 -22.16
N LEU A 183 4.69 50.53 -21.18
CA LEU A 183 3.81 51.68 -20.91
C LEU A 183 4.33 53.03 -21.45
N ASP A 184 5.52 53.08 -22.05
CA ASP A 184 6.00 54.23 -22.85
C ASP A 184 5.60 54.11 -24.34
N GLY A 185 4.76 53.11 -24.68
CA GLY A 185 4.06 52.98 -25.96
C GLY A 185 2.92 53.98 -26.15
N GLY A 186 3.06 55.21 -25.66
CA GLY A 186 2.15 56.34 -25.88
C GLY A 186 2.74 57.33 -26.89
N THR A 187 2.29 57.21 -28.14
CA THR A 187 2.62 58.02 -29.35
C THR A 187 2.65 59.56 -29.14
N PRO A 188 3.37 60.32 -30.01
CA PRO A 188 2.65 60.87 -31.18
C PRO A 188 3.45 60.95 -32.51
N GLU A 189 2.69 60.76 -33.60
CA GLU A 189 2.76 61.35 -34.96
C GLU A 189 4.06 62.00 -35.48
N THR A 190 4.47 61.63 -36.71
CA THR A 190 4.64 62.61 -37.82
C THR A 190 4.66 61.93 -39.20
N SER A 191 3.61 62.11 -40.01
CA SER A 191 3.67 62.51 -41.44
C SER A 191 2.26 62.64 -42.02
#